data_AF-A0A8H4F4S8-F1
#
_entry.id   AF-A0A8H4F4S8-F1
#
_cell.length_a   1.000
_cell.length_b   1.000
_cell.length_c   1.000
_cell.angle_alpha   90.00
_cell.angle_beta   90.00
_cell.angle_gamma   90.00
#
_symmetry.space_group_name_H-M   'P 1'
#
loop_
_entity.id
_entity.type
_entity.pdbx_description
1 polymer ?
#
loop_
_entity_poly.entity_id
_entity_poly.type
_entity_poly.pdbx_seq_one_letter_code
_entity_poly.pdbx_strand_id
1 'polypeptide(L)'
;MGKGGYGEQRGGGRGGFRGGRGGGRGGFNNSFNQGPPAEVVVVGAFQSACEGEMVCKLNNPKVPFFNAPIYLQDKTMIGKIDEILGPLNEIFFTVKMQDGQTANTFKKDDKVYIGLDKLLPMDRFLPKPKVAGKGSV
;
A
#
# COMPACT_ATOMS: atom_id res chain seq x y z
N MET A 1 -45.90 -30.12 51.21
CA MET A 1 -46.37 -30.07 49.80
C MET A 1 -47.26 -28.85 49.64
N GLY A 2 -47.12 -28.13 48.53
CA GLY A 2 -48.06 -27.07 48.11
C GLY A 2 -47.59 -25.64 48.34
N LYS A 3 -46.64 -25.16 47.53
CA LYS A 3 -46.32 -23.72 47.43
C LYS A 3 -47.26 -23.10 46.39
N GLY A 4 -48.32 -22.45 46.88
CA GLY A 4 -49.30 -21.72 46.08
C GLY A 4 -48.71 -20.46 45.44
N GLY A 5 -49.08 -20.22 44.19
CA GLY A 5 -48.68 -19.07 43.41
C GLY A 5 -49.46 -17.80 43.75
N TYR A 6 -48.80 -16.68 43.50
CA TYR A 6 -49.44 -15.41 43.17
C TYR A 6 -48.85 -14.97 41.84
N GLY A 7 -49.66 -15.04 40.78
CA GLY A 7 -49.44 -14.22 39.61
C GLY A 7 -49.89 -12.79 39.92
N GLU A 8 -49.21 -11.80 39.33
CA GLU A 8 -49.94 -10.66 38.76
C GLU A 8 -49.06 -9.92 37.73
N GLN A 9 -49.53 -9.97 36.48
CA GLN A 9 -49.50 -9.01 35.39
C GLN A 9 -48.36 -7.97 35.26
N ARG A 10 -47.72 -7.98 34.08
CA ARG A 10 -47.94 -7.01 32.97
C ARG A 10 -47.01 -7.36 31.79
N GLY A 11 -47.57 -7.81 30.66
CA GLY A 11 -47.60 -7.02 29.41
C GLY A 11 -46.19 -6.79 28.85
N GLY A 12 -45.73 -7.38 27.76
CA GLY A 12 -46.42 -7.60 26.49
C GLY A 12 -45.48 -7.08 25.38
N GLY A 13 -44.95 -8.00 24.56
CA GLY A 13 -44.65 -7.74 23.15
C GLY A 13 -43.27 -7.18 22.74
N ARG A 14 -42.78 -7.79 21.65
CA ARG A 14 -41.91 -7.25 20.59
C ARG A 14 -40.39 -7.20 20.82
N GLY A 15 -39.74 -8.22 20.24
CA GLY A 15 -38.89 -7.94 19.07
C GLY A 15 -37.38 -7.95 19.28
N GLY A 16 -36.75 -9.01 18.76
CA GLY A 16 -35.68 -8.79 17.80
C GLY A 16 -34.23 -8.83 18.29
N PHE A 17 -33.49 -9.76 17.68
CA PHE A 17 -32.10 -9.60 17.22
C PHE A 17 -30.98 -9.45 18.28
N ARG A 18 -30.14 -10.49 18.35
CA ARG A 18 -28.67 -10.47 18.14
C ARG A 18 -28.12 -11.84 18.58
N GLY A 19 -27.86 -12.78 17.69
CA GLY A 19 -26.95 -12.66 16.55
C GLY A 19 -25.55 -13.06 17.03
N GLY A 20 -25.14 -14.27 16.68
CA GLY A 20 -23.94 -14.95 17.18
C GLY A 20 -22.65 -14.15 17.00
N ARG A 21 -21.75 -14.29 17.99
CA ARG A 21 -20.40 -13.75 17.92
C ARG A 21 -19.43 -14.86 17.53
N GLY A 22 -19.54 -15.26 16.27
CA GLY A 22 -18.45 -15.94 15.58
C GLY A 22 -17.38 -14.94 15.15
N GLY A 23 -16.13 -15.42 15.12
CA GLY A 23 -15.11 -14.99 14.16
C GLY A 23 -14.41 -13.65 14.43
N GLY A 24 -13.07 -13.65 14.26
CA GLY A 24 -12.36 -12.40 13.93
C GLY A 24 -11.11 -12.07 14.75
N ARG A 25 -10.34 -13.04 15.24
CA ARG A 25 -8.91 -12.80 15.53
C ARG A 25 -8.14 -12.92 14.22
N GLY A 26 -8.07 -11.82 13.46
CA GLY A 26 -7.40 -11.78 12.16
C GLY A 26 -7.45 -10.38 11.54
N GLY A 27 -6.92 -9.38 12.23
CA GLY A 27 -6.98 -7.98 11.80
C GLY A 27 -5.64 -7.33 11.44
N PHE A 28 -4.53 -8.06 11.51
CA PHE A 28 -3.18 -7.48 11.32
C PHE A 28 -2.63 -7.62 9.89
N ASN A 29 -3.40 -8.12 8.92
CA ASN A 29 -2.89 -8.38 7.57
C ASN A 29 -3.69 -7.71 6.42
N ASN A 30 -4.72 -6.92 6.73
CA ASN A 30 -5.57 -6.31 5.69
C ASN A 30 -5.18 -4.88 5.27
N SER A 31 -4.11 -4.31 5.84
CA SER A 31 -3.63 -2.98 5.42
C SER A 31 -2.89 -2.98 4.07
N PHE A 32 -2.55 -4.15 3.54
CA PHE A 32 -1.84 -4.29 2.26
C PHE A 32 -2.77 -4.38 1.05
N ASN A 33 -4.05 -4.66 1.26
CA ASN A 33 -5.05 -4.81 0.20
C ASN A 33 -6.12 -3.71 0.29
N GLN A 34 -5.68 -2.49 0.63
CA GLN A 34 -6.50 -1.30 0.40
C GLN A 34 -6.62 -1.17 -1.11
N GLY A 35 -7.86 -1.10 -1.61
CA GLY A 35 -8.14 -0.97 -3.04
C GLY A 35 -7.41 0.22 -3.68
N PRO A 36 -7.61 0.43 -4.99
CA PRO A 36 -6.89 1.46 -5.75
C PRO A 36 -6.86 2.78 -4.97
N PRO A 37 -5.69 3.41 -4.80
CA PRO A 37 -5.56 4.58 -3.96
C PRO A 37 -6.46 5.71 -4.46
N ALA A 38 -6.87 6.59 -3.53
CA ALA A 38 -7.73 7.73 -3.84
C ALA A 38 -7.12 8.59 -4.97
N GLU A 39 -5.80 8.74 -4.96
CA GLU A 39 -5.04 9.45 -5.98
C GLU A 39 -3.75 8.69 -6.31
N VAL A 40 -3.36 8.75 -7.58
CA VAL A 40 -2.09 8.23 -8.07
C VAL A 40 -1.29 9.37 -8.69
N VAL A 41 0.03 9.34 -8.50
CA VAL A 41 0.95 10.31 -9.09
C VAL A 41 2.01 9.62 -9.93
N VAL A 42 2.55 10.33 -10.92
CA VAL A 42 3.64 9.81 -11.75
C VAL A 42 4.86 9.56 -10.86
N VAL A 43 5.36 8.33 -10.89
CA VAL A 43 6.58 7.94 -10.15
C VAL A 43 7.78 7.81 -11.07
N GLY A 44 7.57 7.32 -12.29
CA GLY A 44 8.64 7.04 -13.22
C GLY A 44 8.16 6.80 -14.63
N ALA A 45 9.11 6.47 -15.48
CA ALA A 45 8.87 6.15 -16.88
C ALA A 45 9.55 4.84 -17.25
N PHE A 46 8.87 4.04 -18.08
CA PHE A 46 9.39 2.77 -18.57
C PHE A 46 10.67 2.98 -19.37
N GLN A 47 11.70 2.19 -19.04
CA GLN A 47 12.99 2.22 -19.72
C GLN A 47 13.19 0.96 -20.57
N SER A 48 13.01 -0.22 -19.98
CA SER A 48 13.21 -1.51 -20.64
C SER A 48 12.49 -2.64 -19.89
N ALA A 49 12.27 -3.75 -20.57
CA ALA A 49 11.85 -5.00 -19.96
C ALA A 49 13.08 -5.92 -19.79
N CYS A 50 13.27 -6.47 -18.59
CA CYS A 50 14.39 -7.36 -18.26
C CYS A 50 13.85 -8.57 -17.49
N GLU A 51 14.05 -9.78 -18.03
CA GLU A 51 13.67 -11.05 -17.37
C GLU A 51 12.20 -11.15 -16.91
N GLY A 52 11.29 -10.45 -17.61
CA GLY A 52 9.87 -10.41 -17.26
C GLY A 52 9.51 -9.31 -16.25
N GLU A 53 10.48 -8.57 -15.75
CA GLU A 53 10.29 -7.36 -14.96
C GLU A 53 10.31 -6.11 -15.82
N MET A 54 9.64 -5.08 -15.34
CA MET A 54 9.67 -3.74 -15.92
C MET A 54 10.75 -2.92 -15.20
N VAL A 55 11.69 -2.38 -15.94
CA VAL A 55 12.69 -1.42 -15.43
C VAL A 55 12.22 -0.01 -15.77
N CYS A 56 12.14 0.83 -14.75
CA CYS A 56 11.69 2.20 -14.85
C CYS A 56 12.74 3.17 -14.33
N LYS A 57 12.82 4.35 -14.96
CA LYS A 57 13.58 5.50 -14.46
C LYS A 57 12.71 6.33 -13.53
N LEU A 58 13.23 6.70 -12.36
CA LEU A 58 12.53 7.54 -11.40
C LEU A 58 12.45 8.98 -11.91
N ASN A 59 11.24 9.53 -11.99
CA ASN A 59 10.97 10.91 -12.39
C ASN A 59 10.35 11.73 -11.24
N ASN A 60 10.36 11.19 -10.02
CA ASN A 60 9.78 11.81 -8.83
C ASN A 60 10.90 12.20 -7.84
N PRO A 61 10.80 13.36 -7.15
CA PRO A 61 11.76 13.74 -6.11
C PRO A 61 11.73 12.85 -4.86
N LYS A 62 10.69 12.01 -4.71
CA LYS A 62 10.56 11.07 -3.60
C LYS A 62 10.84 9.64 -4.10
N VAL A 63 11.51 8.86 -3.26
CA VAL A 63 11.84 7.46 -3.52
C VAL A 63 10.64 6.59 -3.15
N PRO A 64 10.21 5.64 -3.97
CA PRO A 64 9.06 4.82 -3.64
C PRO A 64 9.38 3.75 -2.57
N PHE A 65 8.36 3.21 -1.91
CA PHE A 65 8.53 2.08 -0.99
C PHE A 65 8.76 0.77 -1.76
N PHE A 66 9.57 -0.12 -1.19
CA PHE A 66 9.61 -1.52 -1.63
C PHE A 66 8.24 -2.18 -1.53
N ASN A 67 7.93 -3.08 -2.46
CA ASN A 67 6.63 -3.76 -2.57
C ASN A 67 5.42 -2.81 -2.73
N ALA A 68 5.63 -1.53 -3.04
CA ALA A 68 4.53 -0.62 -3.33
C ALA A 68 3.85 -1.00 -4.65
N PRO A 69 2.52 -1.00 -4.72
CA PRO A 69 1.82 -1.28 -5.96
C PRO A 69 2.04 -0.16 -7.00
N ILE A 70 2.20 -0.56 -8.25
CA ILE A 70 2.34 0.31 -9.41
C ILE A 70 1.07 0.23 -10.25
N TYR A 71 0.67 1.39 -10.75
CA TYR A 71 -0.56 1.59 -11.49
C TYR A 71 -0.33 2.27 -12.83
N LEU A 72 -1.32 2.14 -13.71
CA LEU A 72 -1.53 3.03 -14.85
C LEU A 72 -2.31 4.28 -14.43
N GLN A 73 -2.49 5.21 -15.38
CA GLN A 73 -3.22 6.45 -15.14
C GLN A 73 -4.70 6.22 -14.75
N ASP A 74 -5.31 5.15 -15.27
CA ASP A 74 -6.68 4.72 -14.95
C ASP A 74 -6.78 4.00 -13.59
N LYS A 75 -5.69 3.95 -12.82
CA LYS A 75 -5.56 3.25 -11.53
C LYS A 75 -5.62 1.72 -11.64
N THR A 76 -5.46 1.16 -12.84
CA THR A 76 -5.28 -0.28 -13.03
C THR A 76 -3.91 -0.67 -12.47
N MET A 77 -3.90 -1.61 -11.52
CA MET A 77 -2.65 -2.16 -10.96
C MET A 77 -1.97 -3.03 -12.01
N ILE A 78 -0.66 -2.82 -12.22
CA ILE A 78 0.12 -3.59 -13.20
C ILE A 78 1.23 -4.43 -12.57
N GLY A 79 1.55 -4.18 -11.31
CA GLY A 79 2.61 -4.86 -10.60
C GLY A 79 2.96 -4.18 -9.29
N LYS A 80 4.13 -4.52 -8.75
CA LYS A 80 4.67 -3.92 -7.53
C LYS A 80 6.18 -3.72 -7.64
N ILE A 81 6.70 -2.75 -6.90
CA ILE A 81 8.14 -2.50 -6.86
C ILE A 81 8.86 -3.65 -6.18
N ASP A 82 9.95 -4.14 -6.78
CA ASP A 82 10.81 -5.16 -6.18
C ASP A 82 12.17 -4.59 -5.77
N GLU A 83 12.87 -3.94 -6.71
CA GLU A 83 14.20 -3.39 -6.47
C GLU A 83 14.29 -1.88 -6.74
N ILE A 84 15.17 -1.18 -6.02
CA ILE A 84 15.53 0.22 -6.25
C ILE A 84 17.04 0.28 -6.35
N LEU A 85 17.55 0.82 -7.47
CA LEU A 85 18.94 0.75 -7.86
C LEU A 85 19.40 2.02 -8.59
N GLY A 86 20.69 2.06 -8.92
CA GLY A 86 21.31 3.20 -9.60
C GLY A 86 21.83 4.27 -8.63
N PRO A 87 22.60 5.24 -9.15
CA PRO A 87 23.13 6.34 -8.36
C PRO A 87 22.04 7.35 -7.98
N LEU A 88 22.27 8.14 -6.92
CA LEU A 88 21.26 9.09 -6.39
C LEU A 88 20.81 10.16 -7.39
N ASN A 89 21.62 10.47 -8.41
CA ASN A 89 21.30 11.39 -9.50
C ASN A 89 20.46 10.73 -10.61
N GLU A 90 20.48 9.40 -10.71
CA GLU A 90 19.76 8.64 -11.72
C GLU A 90 19.28 7.30 -11.15
N ILE A 91 18.16 7.36 -10.45
CA ILE A 91 17.58 6.19 -9.78
C ILE A 91 16.70 5.42 -10.75
N PHE A 92 16.83 4.11 -10.73
CA PHE A 92 15.97 3.15 -11.40
C PHE A 92 15.25 2.29 -10.38
N PHE A 93 14.14 1.70 -10.78
CA PHE A 93 13.44 0.70 -9.99
C PHE A 93 12.89 -0.39 -10.89
N THR A 94 12.82 -1.61 -10.37
CA THR A 94 12.15 -2.73 -11.04
C THR A 94 10.74 -2.92 -10.52
N VAL A 95 9.86 -3.36 -11.40
CA VAL A 95 8.48 -3.69 -11.12
C VAL A 95 8.28 -5.15 -11.47
N LYS A 96 7.96 -5.95 -10.45
CA LYS A 96 7.46 -7.30 -10.62
C LYS A 96 6.04 -7.22 -11.17
N MET A 97 5.87 -7.67 -12.40
CA MET A 97 4.60 -7.63 -13.12
C MET A 97 3.56 -8.51 -12.44
N GLN A 98 2.30 -8.08 -12.45
CA GLN A 98 1.16 -8.89 -12.03
C GLN A 98 0.80 -9.93 -13.10
N ASP A 99 0.13 -11.01 -12.69
CA ASP A 99 -0.37 -12.03 -13.61
C ASP A 99 -1.19 -11.43 -14.76
N GLY A 100 -0.87 -11.84 -15.99
CA GLY A 100 -1.51 -11.33 -17.21
C GLY A 100 -0.97 -9.98 -17.71
N GLN A 101 -0.07 -9.34 -16.98
CA GLN A 101 0.68 -8.17 -17.45
C GLN A 101 2.05 -8.57 -17.96
N THR A 102 2.56 -7.89 -18.98
CA THR A 102 3.86 -8.20 -19.58
C THR A 102 4.62 -6.92 -19.84
N ALA A 103 5.84 -6.80 -19.32
CA ALA A 103 6.65 -5.59 -19.46
C ALA A 103 6.93 -5.19 -20.92
N ASN A 104 6.98 -6.16 -21.84
CA ASN A 104 7.23 -5.93 -23.27
C ASN A 104 6.11 -5.17 -24.01
N THR A 105 4.92 -5.01 -23.42
CA THR A 105 3.83 -4.24 -24.06
C THR A 105 4.00 -2.73 -23.90
N PHE A 106 4.86 -2.31 -22.97
CA PHE A 106 5.13 -0.91 -22.67
C PHE A 106 6.18 -0.36 -23.62
N LYS A 107 6.02 0.93 -23.95
CA LYS A 107 6.97 1.68 -24.77
C LYS A 107 7.86 2.52 -23.89
N LYS A 108 9.05 2.80 -24.40
CA LYS A 108 9.97 3.72 -23.74
C LYS A 108 9.27 5.05 -23.43
N ASP A 109 9.52 5.56 -22.22
CA ASP A 109 8.95 6.77 -21.66
C ASP A 109 7.46 6.68 -21.25
N ASP A 110 6.82 5.50 -21.34
CA ASP A 110 5.47 5.28 -20.79
C ASP A 110 5.46 5.53 -19.28
N LYS A 111 4.52 6.37 -18.83
CA LYS A 111 4.43 6.79 -17.43
C LYS A 111 3.79 5.71 -16.57
N VAL A 112 4.41 5.46 -15.42
CA VAL A 112 3.87 4.60 -14.36
C VAL A 112 3.54 5.42 -13.12
N TYR A 113 2.57 4.96 -12.35
CA TYR A 113 1.96 5.71 -11.27
C TYR A 113 2.00 4.95 -9.94
N ILE A 114 1.99 5.68 -8.83
CA ILE A 114 2.02 5.15 -7.46
C ILE A 114 1.07 5.95 -6.55
N GLY A 115 0.62 5.35 -5.45
CA GLY A 115 -0.10 6.05 -4.40
C GLY A 115 0.79 7.07 -3.66
N LEU A 116 0.22 8.23 -3.31
CA LEU A 116 0.93 9.30 -2.60
C LEU A 116 1.49 8.88 -1.24
N ASP A 117 0.85 7.91 -0.58
CA ASP A 117 1.23 7.36 0.71
C ASP A 117 2.41 6.37 0.64
N LYS A 118 2.84 5.99 -0.58
CA LYS A 118 3.92 5.03 -0.83
C LYS A 118 5.20 5.71 -1.36
N LEU A 119 5.46 6.94 -0.92
CA LEU A 119 6.65 7.71 -1.26
C LEU A 119 7.43 8.16 -0.01
N LEU A 120 8.75 8.06 -0.07
CA LEU A 120 9.72 8.43 0.97
C LEU A 120 10.50 9.68 0.52
N PRO A 121 10.67 10.71 1.37
CA PRO A 121 11.53 11.85 1.04
C PRO A 121 13.00 11.41 0.88
N MET A 122 13.68 11.98 -0.11
CA MET A 122 15.06 11.65 -0.48
C MET A 122 16.05 11.84 0.67
N ASP A 123 15.81 12.81 1.55
CA ASP A 123 16.64 13.09 2.73
C ASP A 123 16.75 11.90 3.72
N ARG A 124 15.85 10.91 3.63
CA ARG A 124 15.98 9.67 4.41
C ARG A 124 17.15 8.79 3.96
N PHE A 125 17.63 8.99 2.74
CA PHE A 125 18.71 8.23 2.14
C PHE A 125 20.04 9.00 2.11
N LEU A 126 20.04 10.28 2.53
CA LEU A 126 21.25 11.09 2.67
C LEU A 126 21.79 11.01 4.11
N PRO A 127 23.12 11.05 4.29
CA PRO A 127 23.71 11.10 5.63
C PRO A 127 23.24 12.37 6.33
N LYS A 128 22.69 12.20 7.55
CA LYS A 128 22.33 13.34 8.39
C LYS A 128 23.60 14.11 8.77
N PRO A 129 23.57 15.45 8.80
CA PRO A 129 24.66 16.23 9.37
C PRO A 129 25.00 15.70 10.76
N LYS A 130 26.29 15.48 11.05
CA LYS A 130 26.72 15.19 12.42
C LYS A 130 26.31 16.38 13.28
N VAL A 131 25.41 16.15 14.23
CA VAL A 131 25.13 17.14 15.28
C VAL A 131 26.44 17.29 16.04
N ALA A 132 27.14 18.41 15.84
CA ALA A 132 28.27 18.76 16.68
C ALA A 132 27.74 18.78 18.11
N GLY A 133 28.16 17.81 18.92
CA GLY A 133 27.72 17.70 20.30
C GLY A 133 27.91 19.04 20.98
N LYS A 134 26.87 19.53 21.64
CA LYS A 134 27.05 20.49 22.72
C LYS A 134 27.98 19.79 23.71
N GLY A 135 29.27 20.12 23.65
CA GLY A 135 30.17 19.89 24.77
C GLY A 135 29.52 20.55 25.97
N SER A 136 29.04 19.73 26.88
CA SER A 136 28.75 20.15 28.24
C SER A 136 30.08 20.65 28.81
N VAL A 137 30.24 21.97 28.82
CA VAL A 137 31.21 22.68 29.66
C VAL A 137 30.67 22.69 31.08
#